data_AF-A0A3N5TF41-F1
#
_entry.id   AF-A0A3N5TF41-F1
#
_cell.length_a   1.000
_cell.length_b   1.000
_cell.length_c   1.000
_cell.angle_alpha   90.00
_cell.angle_beta   90.00
_cell.angle_gamma   90.00
#
_symmetry.space_group_name_H-M   'P 1'
#
loop_
_entity.id
_entity.type
_entity.pdbx_description
1 polymer ?
#
loop_
_entity_poly.entity_id
_entity_poly.type
_entity_poly.pdbx_seq_one_letter_code
_entity_poly.pdbx_strand_id
1 'polypeptide(L)'
;MIKSRMQIRLNGGGRCSMMVYMLEKMIAQMKDNILVILNPTGSSGTGIMLDSRGIIVTNSHVVEGTSQVGITTNDRKRYLARVLVANRKVDFAFLLCPGLVFQDFPVLASRTSYMEGEDVIAIGHPLGLDFTVSKGIISSSCRQVGDVKYIQTDVPINPGNSGGPLIDIHGEIIGINTWIISDAQGLSFAVPSTYLADAYRSLPADSVIAKSVYCISCGRLGKQGKYCSECGIEHPVVELPVGLFTDTGICHTCKKQNAADAHYCTNCGGTLLRSQNQPEAEEKTVSLAADAAKKTCQSCGTEKQAGVYCSHCGTKLDA
;
A
#
# COMPACT_ATOMS: atom_id res chain seq x y z
N MET A 1 44.68 7.02 13.89
CA MET A 1 44.60 7.82 15.13
C MET A 1 44.65 9.28 14.68
N ILE A 2 43.75 10.22 14.99
CA ILE A 2 43.03 10.54 16.23
C ILE A 2 41.68 11.20 15.86
N LYS A 3 40.69 10.95 16.71
CA LYS A 3 39.29 11.39 16.70
C LYS A 3 39.14 12.93 16.65
N SER A 4 38.30 13.45 15.77
CA SER A 4 37.71 14.79 15.96
C SER A 4 36.48 14.66 16.85
N ARG A 5 36.61 15.15 18.09
CA ARG A 5 35.53 15.27 19.08
C ARG A 5 34.74 16.54 18.77
N MET A 6 33.52 16.39 18.25
CA MET A 6 32.52 17.44 18.30
C MET A 6 31.91 17.46 19.71
N GLN A 7 32.48 18.27 20.61
CA GLN A 7 31.87 18.57 21.91
C GLN A 7 30.82 19.66 21.72
N ILE A 8 29.54 19.27 21.69
CA ILE A 8 28.43 20.21 21.88
C ILE A 8 28.22 20.35 23.40
N ARG A 9 28.41 21.58 23.91
CA ARG A 9 28.08 21.94 25.30
C ARG A 9 26.56 21.84 25.49
N LEU A 10 26.11 20.88 26.29
CA LEU A 10 24.74 20.85 26.83
C LEU A 10 24.71 21.65 28.13
N ASN A 11 24.35 22.93 28.05
CA ASN A 11 23.97 23.70 29.24
C ASN A 11 22.51 23.39 29.58
N GLY A 12 22.29 22.70 30.71
CA GLY A 12 21.04 22.72 31.50
C GLY A 12 19.75 22.21 30.83
N GLY A 13 19.40 20.94 31.05
CA GLY A 13 18.08 20.38 30.66
C GLY A 13 18.09 18.91 30.18
N GLY A 14 18.97 18.07 30.71
CA GLY A 14 19.48 16.87 30.03
C GLY A 14 18.61 15.61 29.94
N ARG A 15 17.33 15.62 30.33
CA ARG A 15 16.45 14.42 30.19
C ARG A 15 15.29 14.62 29.22
N CYS A 16 14.67 15.81 29.23
CA CYS A 16 13.55 16.11 28.33
C CYS A 16 14.01 16.24 26.86
N SER A 17 15.19 16.82 26.62
CA SER A 17 15.75 16.99 25.26
C SER A 17 16.11 15.66 24.57
N MET A 18 16.53 14.64 25.33
CA MET A 18 16.93 13.35 24.74
C MET A 18 15.73 12.51 24.31
N MET A 19 14.64 12.53 25.10
CA MET A 19 13.42 11.78 24.78
C MET A 19 12.71 12.36 23.55
N VAL A 20 12.62 13.69 23.46
CA VAL A 20 12.09 14.38 22.28
C VAL A 20 12.94 14.05 21.04
N TYR A 21 14.26 14.09 21.17
CA TYR A 21 15.17 13.76 20.06
C TYR A 21 15.04 12.31 19.58
N MET A 22 14.89 11.35 20.50
CA MET A 22 14.66 9.95 20.14
C MET A 22 13.34 9.77 19.38
N LEU A 23 12.29 10.44 19.85
CA LEU A 23 10.98 10.39 19.22
C LEU A 23 11.01 10.99 17.80
N GLU A 24 11.65 12.13 17.62
CA GLU A 24 11.83 12.75 16.30
C GLU A 24 12.57 11.82 15.33
N LYS A 25 13.65 11.17 15.78
CA LYS A 25 14.39 10.21 14.95
C LYS A 25 13.56 9.00 14.56
N MET A 26 12.83 8.44 15.51
CA MET A 26 11.95 7.30 15.29
C MET A 26 10.85 7.63 14.27
N ILE A 27 10.22 8.80 14.44
CA ILE A 27 9.22 9.31 13.49
C ILE A 27 9.84 9.49 12.11
N ALA A 28 11.03 10.08 12.01
CA ALA A 28 11.71 10.29 10.72
C ALA A 28 11.98 8.97 10.00
N GLN A 29 12.50 7.96 10.71
CA GLN A 29 12.76 6.63 10.14
C GLN A 29 11.47 5.91 9.73
N MET A 30 10.39 6.06 10.51
CA MET A 30 9.09 5.49 10.18
C MET A 30 8.49 6.17 8.94
N LYS A 31 8.60 7.50 8.83
CA LYS A 31 8.06 8.27 7.70
C LYS A 31 8.58 7.77 6.37
N ASP A 32 9.85 7.40 6.27
CA ASP A 32 10.43 6.88 5.03
C ASP A 32 9.68 5.65 4.50
N ASN A 33 9.10 4.83 5.38
CA ASN A 33 8.34 3.63 5.00
C ASN A 33 6.85 3.87 4.80
N ILE A 34 6.38 5.10 5.01
CA ILE A 34 4.96 5.43 4.87
C ILE A 34 4.70 5.94 3.45
N LEU A 35 3.60 5.44 2.88
CA LEU A 35 3.19 5.65 1.50
C LEU A 35 1.76 6.15 1.44
N VAL A 36 1.43 6.94 0.41
CA VAL A 36 0.05 7.30 0.10
C VAL A 36 -0.52 6.27 -0.87
N ILE A 37 -1.69 5.73 -0.54
CA ILE A 37 -2.43 4.80 -1.39
C ILE A 37 -3.61 5.53 -2.01
N LEU A 38 -3.76 5.37 -3.32
CA LEU A 38 -4.74 6.06 -4.13
C LEU A 38 -5.54 5.03 -4.91
N ASN A 39 -6.80 4.89 -4.55
CA ASN A 39 -7.69 3.92 -5.17
C ASN A 39 -8.38 4.52 -6.39
N PRO A 40 -8.36 3.86 -7.57
CA PRO A 40 -9.10 4.28 -8.76
C PRO A 40 -10.62 4.44 -8.58
N THR A 41 -11.21 3.97 -7.49
CA THR A 41 -12.63 4.20 -7.19
C THR A 41 -12.91 5.54 -6.50
N GLY A 42 -11.86 6.21 -5.98
CA GLY A 42 -11.95 7.52 -5.33
C GLY A 42 -11.50 7.54 -3.87
N SER A 43 -11.34 6.37 -3.24
CA SER A 43 -10.78 6.30 -1.88
C SER A 43 -9.27 6.52 -1.86
N SER A 44 -8.75 6.87 -0.69
CA SER A 44 -7.31 7.04 -0.47
C SER A 44 -6.99 6.81 1.00
N GLY A 45 -5.74 6.48 1.28
CA GLY A 45 -5.28 6.18 2.64
C GLY A 45 -3.77 6.14 2.72
N THR A 46 -3.29 5.64 3.85
CA THR A 46 -1.87 5.41 4.12
C THR A 46 -1.55 3.93 3.95
N GLY A 47 -0.32 3.62 3.54
CA GLY A 47 0.26 2.29 3.59
C GLY A 47 1.64 2.31 4.21
N ILE A 48 2.10 1.15 4.64
CA ILE A 48 3.42 0.97 5.25
C ILE A 48 4.18 -0.10 4.48
N MET A 49 5.38 0.22 4.01
CA MET A 49 6.30 -0.75 3.44
C MET A 49 6.84 -1.66 4.55
N LEU A 50 6.74 -2.98 4.39
CA LEU A 50 7.14 -3.97 5.39
C LEU A 50 8.46 -4.66 5.07
N ASP A 51 8.85 -4.77 3.80
CA ASP A 51 10.07 -5.48 3.41
C ASP A 51 10.63 -5.08 2.03
N SER A 52 11.78 -5.66 1.71
CA SER A 52 12.50 -5.45 0.45
C SER A 52 11.86 -6.11 -0.76
N ARG A 53 10.84 -6.96 -0.59
CA ARG A 53 10.07 -7.51 -1.71
C ARG A 53 9.09 -6.46 -2.26
N GLY A 54 8.85 -5.38 -1.52
CA GLY A 54 7.87 -4.37 -1.86
C GLY A 54 6.49 -4.67 -1.29
N ILE A 55 6.41 -5.45 -0.20
CA ILE A 55 5.14 -5.74 0.48
C ILE A 55 4.70 -4.53 1.29
N ILE A 56 3.50 -4.04 1.01
CA ILE A 56 2.90 -2.90 1.71
C ILE A 56 1.66 -3.38 2.46
N VAL A 57 1.46 -2.95 3.70
CA VAL A 57 0.20 -3.14 4.44
C VAL A 57 -0.63 -1.86 4.45
N THR A 58 -1.95 -2.02 4.39
CA THR A 58 -2.95 -0.95 4.52
C THR A 58 -4.28 -1.54 5.01
N ASN A 59 -5.36 -0.77 5.03
CA ASN A 59 -6.70 -1.29 5.28
C ASN A 59 -7.36 -1.88 4.03
N SER A 60 -8.28 -2.82 4.25
CA SER A 60 -9.02 -3.45 3.15
C SER A 60 -9.98 -2.48 2.45
N HIS A 61 -10.60 -1.58 3.21
CA HIS A 61 -11.51 -0.57 2.66
C HIS A 61 -10.78 0.48 1.79
N VAL A 62 -9.48 0.71 2.03
CA VAL A 62 -8.66 1.62 1.20
C VAL A 62 -8.51 1.06 -0.22
N VAL A 63 -8.50 -0.27 -0.38
CA VAL A 63 -8.25 -0.96 -1.66
C VAL A 63 -9.52 -1.59 -2.24
N GLU A 64 -10.69 -1.25 -1.70
CA GLU A 64 -11.95 -1.86 -2.08
C GLU A 64 -12.30 -1.59 -3.56
N GLY A 65 -12.88 -2.62 -4.20
CA GLY A 65 -13.38 -2.53 -5.57
C GLY A 65 -12.31 -2.56 -6.66
N THR A 66 -11.03 -2.72 -6.33
CA THR A 66 -9.94 -2.74 -7.31
C THR A 66 -8.93 -3.86 -7.03
N SER A 67 -8.21 -4.29 -8.08
CA SER A 67 -7.07 -5.21 -8.00
C SER A 67 -5.73 -4.48 -8.01
N GLN A 68 -5.72 -3.18 -8.27
CA GLN A 68 -4.53 -2.33 -8.38
C GLN A 68 -4.80 -0.93 -7.81
N VAL A 69 -3.78 -0.34 -7.21
CA VAL A 69 -3.83 1.00 -6.61
C VAL A 69 -2.59 1.79 -6.98
N GLY A 70 -2.72 3.11 -7.02
CA GLY A 70 -1.58 4.02 -7.13
C GLY A 70 -0.89 4.19 -5.78
N ILE A 71 0.44 4.24 -5.80
CA ILE A 71 1.28 4.52 -4.64
C ILE A 71 2.00 5.85 -4.89
N THR A 72 2.02 6.72 -3.90
CA THR A 72 2.89 7.91 -3.88
C THR A 72 3.83 7.83 -2.68
N THR A 73 5.12 7.93 -2.95
CA THR A 73 6.21 7.96 -1.95
C THR A 73 6.47 9.39 -1.48
N ASN A 74 7.30 9.55 -0.44
CA ASN A 74 7.63 10.85 0.15
C ASN A 74 8.35 11.80 -0.78
N ASP A 75 9.21 11.27 -1.65
CA ASP A 75 9.87 12.03 -2.71
C ASP A 75 8.93 12.29 -3.91
N ARG A 76 7.64 12.04 -3.73
CA ARG A 76 6.53 12.23 -4.68
C ARG A 76 6.64 11.36 -5.93
N LYS A 77 7.46 10.31 -5.92
CA LYS A 77 7.47 9.31 -6.99
C LYS A 77 6.22 8.45 -6.91
N ARG A 78 5.74 8.05 -8.08
CA ARG A 78 4.47 7.35 -8.25
C ARG A 78 4.68 5.97 -8.84
N TYR A 79 3.97 5.00 -8.30
CA TYR A 79 4.08 3.60 -8.67
C TYR A 79 2.70 2.97 -8.73
N LEU A 80 2.61 1.83 -9.42
CA LEU A 80 1.40 1.01 -9.43
C LEU A 80 1.66 -0.22 -8.56
N ALA A 81 0.76 -0.46 -7.61
CA ALA A 81 0.82 -1.63 -6.75
C ALA A 81 -0.35 -2.57 -7.03
N ARG A 82 -0.10 -3.87 -6.95
CA ARG A 82 -1.13 -4.91 -7.06
C ARG A 82 -1.62 -5.28 -5.68
N VAL A 83 -2.93 -5.44 -5.52
CA VAL A 83 -3.50 -6.04 -4.32
C VAL A 83 -3.15 -7.52 -4.30
N LEU A 84 -2.61 -8.01 -3.18
CA LEU A 84 -2.35 -9.42 -2.97
C LEU A 84 -3.50 -10.06 -2.20
N VAL A 85 -3.80 -9.51 -1.03
CA VAL A 85 -4.80 -10.06 -0.11
C VAL A 85 -5.57 -8.90 0.51
N ALA A 86 -6.87 -9.06 0.69
CA ALA A 86 -7.70 -8.14 1.44
C ALA A 86 -8.61 -8.93 2.38
N ASN A 87 -8.42 -8.74 3.68
CA ASN A 87 -9.26 -9.32 4.72
C ASN A 87 -10.28 -8.27 5.17
N ARG A 88 -11.49 -8.34 4.62
CA ARG A 88 -12.58 -7.41 4.94
C ARG A 88 -13.14 -7.58 6.35
N LYS A 89 -12.99 -8.76 6.96
CA LYS A 89 -13.48 -9.01 8.32
C LYS A 89 -12.67 -8.23 9.35
N VAL A 90 -11.35 -8.26 9.20
CA VAL A 90 -10.40 -7.60 10.13
C VAL A 90 -10.00 -6.20 9.66
N ASP A 91 -10.21 -5.91 8.38
CA ASP A 91 -9.88 -4.65 7.72
C ASP A 91 -8.37 -4.38 7.50
N PHE A 92 -7.68 -5.35 6.91
CA PHE A 92 -6.32 -5.15 6.39
C PHE A 92 -6.17 -5.67 4.96
N ALA A 93 -5.19 -5.14 4.24
CA ALA A 93 -4.78 -5.63 2.94
C ALA A 93 -3.25 -5.60 2.78
N PHE A 94 -2.73 -6.56 2.03
CA PHE A 94 -1.35 -6.55 1.55
C PHE A 94 -1.30 -6.22 0.07
N LEU A 95 -0.37 -5.36 -0.29
CA LEU A 95 -0.08 -4.95 -1.67
C LEU A 95 1.35 -5.36 -2.04
N LEU A 96 1.61 -5.45 -3.33
CA LEU A 96 2.95 -5.61 -3.89
C LEU A 96 3.26 -4.43 -4.80
N CYS A 97 4.34 -3.72 -4.50
CA CYS A 97 4.91 -2.66 -5.33
C CYS A 97 6.38 -2.97 -5.61
N PRO A 98 6.71 -3.73 -6.67
CA PRO A 98 8.09 -4.08 -6.97
C PRO A 98 8.86 -2.83 -7.42
N GLY A 99 10.16 -2.78 -7.11
CA GLY A 99 11.05 -1.69 -7.54
C GLY A 99 11.14 -0.50 -6.59
N LEU A 100 10.40 -0.52 -5.48
CA LEU A 100 10.66 0.38 -4.35
C LEU A 100 11.82 -0.15 -3.52
N VAL A 101 12.86 0.67 -3.37
CA VAL A 101 14.04 0.32 -2.57
C VAL A 101 14.09 1.24 -1.35
N PHE A 102 13.85 0.65 -0.18
CA PHE A 102 14.01 1.29 1.12
C PHE A 102 15.20 0.67 1.85
N GLN A 103 15.85 1.45 2.70
CA GLN A 103 17.05 1.02 3.43
C GLN A 103 16.71 0.26 4.72
N ASP A 104 15.67 0.73 5.42
CA ASP A 104 15.19 0.14 6.67
C ASP A 104 13.69 -0.13 6.56
N PHE A 105 13.20 -1.14 7.27
CA PHE A 105 11.79 -1.48 7.35
C PHE A 105 11.30 -1.45 8.80
N PRO A 106 10.06 -1.01 9.05
CA PRO A 106 9.51 -0.99 10.38
C PRO A 106 9.19 -2.41 10.86
N VAL A 107 9.26 -2.60 12.17
CA VAL A 107 9.03 -3.89 12.81
C VAL A 107 7.58 -3.98 13.24
N LEU A 108 6.89 -5.06 12.86
CA LEU A 108 5.62 -5.42 13.49
C LEU A 108 5.89 -5.94 14.89
N ALA A 109 5.28 -5.31 15.90
CA ALA A 109 5.44 -5.71 17.28
C ALA A 109 5.05 -7.17 17.46
N SER A 110 5.93 -7.93 18.13
CA SER A 110 5.70 -9.34 18.46
C SER A 110 4.82 -9.54 19.70
N ARG A 111 4.66 -8.46 20.49
CA ARG A 111 3.95 -8.45 21.75
C ARG A 111 2.44 -8.59 21.53
N THR A 112 1.81 -9.45 22.32
CA THR A 112 0.36 -9.76 22.19
C THR A 112 -0.51 -9.06 23.23
N SER A 113 0.09 -8.34 24.17
CA SER A 113 -0.62 -7.68 25.27
C SER A 113 -0.04 -6.31 25.55
N TYR A 114 -0.85 -5.27 25.39
CA TYR A 114 -0.50 -3.88 25.69
C TYR A 114 -1.20 -3.42 26.97
N MET A 115 -0.55 -2.51 27.71
CA MET A 115 -1.16 -1.94 28.92
C MET A 115 -1.95 -0.68 28.55
N GLU A 116 -3.12 -0.52 29.17
CA GLU A 116 -3.88 0.72 29.08
C GLU A 116 -3.05 1.86 29.69
N GLY A 117 -3.03 3.02 29.02
CA GLY A 117 -2.19 4.16 29.38
C GLY A 117 -0.80 4.17 28.74
N GLU A 118 -0.38 3.14 28.00
CA GLU A 118 0.86 3.18 27.21
C GLU A 118 0.77 4.27 26.12
N ASP A 119 1.82 5.08 26.01
CA ASP A 119 1.96 6.11 24.98
C ASP A 119 2.05 5.48 23.58
N VAL A 120 1.26 6.01 22.65
CA VAL A 120 1.23 5.58 21.26
C VAL A 120 1.17 6.76 20.31
N ILE A 121 1.66 6.55 19.10
CA ILE A 121 1.73 7.56 18.06
C ILE A 121 1.09 7.00 16.79
N ALA A 122 0.18 7.77 16.20
CA ALA A 122 -0.26 7.53 14.84
C ALA A 122 0.53 8.42 13.89
N ILE A 123 0.96 7.81 12.79
CA ILE A 123 1.54 8.55 11.66
C ILE A 123 0.68 8.27 10.45
N GLY A 124 0.36 9.31 9.69
CA GLY A 124 -0.37 9.16 8.45
C GLY A 124 -0.10 10.30 7.50
N HIS A 125 -0.52 10.10 6.26
CA HIS A 125 -0.44 11.10 5.23
C HIS A 125 -1.86 11.57 4.86
N PRO A 126 -2.40 12.58 5.57
CA PRO A 126 -3.66 13.17 5.16
C PRO A 126 -3.44 13.93 3.86
N LEU A 127 -3.97 13.35 2.78
CA LEU A 127 -4.53 14.05 1.63
C LEU A 127 -3.85 15.41 1.36
N GLY A 128 -2.61 15.38 0.86
CA GLY A 128 -1.93 16.56 0.36
C GLY A 128 -1.17 17.45 1.35
N LEU A 129 -1.18 17.13 2.65
CA LEU A 129 -0.42 17.82 3.69
C LEU A 129 0.91 17.10 3.97
N ASP A 130 1.84 17.82 4.60
CA ASP A 130 2.98 17.16 5.26
C ASP A 130 2.46 16.13 6.28
N PHE A 131 3.19 15.03 6.44
CA PHE A 131 2.88 13.96 7.39
C PHE A 131 2.27 14.46 8.69
N THR A 132 1.11 13.89 9.05
CA THR A 132 0.51 14.15 10.35
C THR A 132 1.00 13.11 11.34
N VAL A 133 1.49 13.61 12.47
CA VAL A 133 1.86 12.82 13.63
C VAL A 133 0.95 13.24 14.76
N SER A 134 0.22 12.28 15.32
CA SER A 134 -0.62 12.48 16.49
C SER A 134 -0.21 11.52 17.61
N LYS A 135 -0.24 11.99 18.85
CA LYS A 135 0.11 11.21 20.05
C LYS A 135 -1.11 11.09 20.96
N GLY A 136 -1.20 9.94 21.63
CA GLY A 136 -2.19 9.63 22.64
C GLY A 136 -1.75 8.40 23.42
N ILE A 137 -2.71 7.67 23.98
CA ILE A 137 -2.51 6.46 24.76
C ILE A 137 -3.35 5.30 24.24
N ILE A 138 -3.01 4.09 24.68
CA ILE A 138 -3.91 2.95 24.56
C ILE A 138 -5.02 3.10 25.59
N SER A 139 -6.25 3.33 25.13
CA SER A 139 -7.44 3.41 25.98
C SER A 139 -8.02 2.03 26.30
N SER A 140 -7.83 1.06 25.41
CA SER A 140 -8.09 -0.35 25.67
C SER A 140 -7.32 -1.23 24.71
N SER A 141 -6.56 -2.20 25.22
CA SER A 141 -5.69 -3.05 24.38
C SER A 141 -6.44 -4.17 23.65
N CYS A 142 -7.69 -4.45 24.01
CA CYS A 142 -8.49 -5.54 23.45
C CYS A 142 -9.99 -5.21 23.47
N ARG A 143 -10.40 -4.25 22.64
CA ARG A 143 -11.83 -3.96 22.44
C ARG A 143 -12.42 -4.95 21.45
N GLN A 144 -13.33 -5.80 21.93
CA GLN A 144 -14.04 -6.73 21.05
C GLN A 144 -15.24 -6.04 20.36
N VAL A 145 -15.26 -6.10 19.03
CA VAL A 145 -16.37 -5.64 18.18
C VAL A 145 -16.73 -6.79 17.23
N GLY A 146 -17.87 -7.42 17.50
CA GLY A 146 -18.21 -8.70 16.88
C GLY A 146 -17.15 -9.77 17.19
N ASP A 147 -16.57 -10.35 16.14
CA ASP A 147 -15.54 -11.40 16.23
C ASP A 147 -14.10 -10.86 16.15
N VAL A 148 -13.92 -9.54 16.07
CA VAL A 148 -12.59 -8.92 15.88
C VAL A 148 -12.21 -8.10 17.10
N LYS A 149 -10.94 -8.19 17.48
CA LYS A 149 -10.35 -7.42 18.58
C LYS A 149 -9.59 -6.23 18.01
N TYR A 150 -9.84 -5.05 18.54
CA TYR A 150 -9.18 -3.81 18.16
C TYR A 150 -8.39 -3.24 19.34
N ILE A 151 -7.32 -2.50 19.02
CA ILE A 151 -6.71 -1.57 19.96
C ILE A 151 -7.55 -0.30 19.90
N GLN A 152 -8.09 0.12 21.05
CA GLN A 152 -8.74 1.40 21.21
C GLN A 152 -7.72 2.41 21.71
N THR A 153 -7.71 3.60 21.11
CA THR A 153 -6.83 4.71 21.46
C THR A 153 -7.58 6.02 21.42
N ASP A 154 -7.08 7.02 22.15
CA ASP A 154 -7.53 8.41 22.08
C ASP A 154 -6.71 9.26 21.11
N VAL A 155 -5.72 8.66 20.43
CA VAL A 155 -4.96 9.31 19.37
C VAL A 155 -5.93 9.88 18.34
N PRO A 156 -5.84 11.19 18.01
CA PRO A 156 -6.63 11.77 16.93
C PRO A 156 -6.33 11.07 15.59
N ILE A 157 -7.34 10.36 15.05
CA ILE A 157 -7.31 9.74 13.73
C ILE A 157 -8.30 10.48 12.83
N ASN A 158 -7.82 10.95 11.68
CA ASN A 158 -8.60 11.66 10.67
C ASN A 158 -8.49 10.92 9.32
N PRO A 159 -9.37 11.23 8.34
CA PRO A 159 -9.22 10.74 6.98
C PRO A 159 -7.79 10.92 6.45
N GLY A 160 -7.21 9.83 5.97
CA GLY A 160 -5.81 9.76 5.53
C GLY A 160 -4.85 9.08 6.52
N ASN A 161 -5.19 8.95 7.80
CA ASN A 161 -4.43 8.09 8.74
C ASN A 161 -4.79 6.61 8.60
N SER A 162 -5.96 6.27 8.06
CA SER A 162 -6.39 4.89 7.80
C SER A 162 -5.37 4.17 6.93
N GLY A 163 -4.89 3.03 7.43
CA GLY A 163 -3.86 2.19 6.83
C GLY A 163 -2.43 2.54 7.28
N GLY A 164 -2.26 3.63 8.03
CA GLY A 164 -0.99 4.05 8.63
C GLY A 164 -0.73 3.39 9.99
N PRO A 165 0.52 3.50 10.50
CA PRO A 165 0.92 2.76 11.69
C PRO A 165 0.43 3.43 12.98
N LEU A 166 0.03 2.61 13.93
CA LEU A 166 0.03 2.93 15.36
C LEU A 166 1.30 2.33 15.96
N ILE A 167 2.19 3.17 16.48
CA ILE A 167 3.49 2.77 17.00
C ILE A 167 3.61 3.04 18.49
N ASP A 168 4.34 2.19 19.19
CA ASP A 168 4.70 2.39 20.59
C ASP A 168 5.97 3.29 20.73
N ILE A 169 6.42 3.48 21.97
CA ILE A 169 7.62 4.24 22.29
C ILE A 169 8.93 3.57 21.85
N HIS A 170 8.87 2.31 21.41
CA HIS A 170 10.01 1.56 20.87
C HIS A 170 10.09 1.66 19.35
N GLY A 171 9.08 2.25 18.71
CA GLY A 171 8.99 2.38 17.25
C GLY A 171 8.47 1.12 16.57
N GLU A 172 7.93 0.17 17.34
CA GLU A 172 7.30 -1.02 16.80
C GLU A 172 5.85 -0.70 16.41
N ILE A 173 5.40 -1.25 15.28
CA ILE A 173 4.01 -1.15 14.84
C ILE A 173 3.19 -2.11 15.67
N ILE A 174 2.37 -1.56 16.57
CA ILE A 174 1.45 -2.34 17.40
C ILE A 174 0.09 -2.54 16.73
N GLY A 175 -0.22 -1.73 15.71
CA GLY A 175 -1.43 -1.87 14.92
C GLY A 175 -1.52 -0.95 13.70
N ILE A 176 -2.58 -1.12 12.92
CA ILE A 176 -2.90 -0.30 11.75
C ILE A 176 -4.14 0.52 12.04
N ASN A 177 -4.00 1.84 12.00
CA ASN A 177 -5.11 2.77 12.17
C ASN A 177 -6.20 2.46 11.14
N THR A 178 -7.46 2.34 11.56
CA THR A 178 -8.55 1.91 10.65
C THR A 178 -9.73 2.87 10.66
N TRP A 179 -10.51 2.91 11.75
CA TRP A 179 -11.78 3.64 11.81
C TRP A 179 -11.91 4.41 13.12
N ILE A 180 -12.83 5.38 13.10
CA ILE A 180 -13.24 6.21 14.24
C ILE A 180 -14.75 6.08 14.42
N ILE A 181 -15.24 6.39 15.62
CA ILE A 181 -16.67 6.68 15.80
C ILE A 181 -16.85 8.18 15.58
N SER A 182 -17.44 8.56 14.44
CA SER A 182 -17.53 9.95 13.97
C SER A 182 -18.17 10.92 14.98
N ASP A 183 -19.09 10.43 15.80
CA ASP A 183 -19.82 11.22 16.80
C ASP A 183 -19.20 11.15 18.21
N ALA A 184 -18.02 10.53 18.35
CA ALA A 184 -17.32 10.39 19.63
C ALA A 184 -15.86 10.86 19.51
N GLN A 185 -15.51 11.92 20.24
CA GLN A 185 -14.14 12.41 20.30
C GLN A 185 -13.25 11.46 21.11
N GLY A 186 -12.05 11.16 20.59
CA GLY A 186 -11.09 10.29 21.28
C GLY A 186 -11.44 8.80 21.26
N LEU A 187 -12.30 8.34 20.35
CA LEU A 187 -12.58 6.92 20.13
C LEU A 187 -12.07 6.49 18.76
N SER A 188 -10.81 6.12 18.73
CA SER A 188 -10.08 5.65 17.57
C SER A 188 -9.74 4.17 17.70
N PHE A 189 -9.73 3.44 16.58
CA PHE A 189 -9.45 2.00 16.55
C PHE A 189 -8.32 1.65 15.59
N ALA A 190 -7.49 0.69 16.02
CA ALA A 190 -6.43 0.10 15.21
C ALA A 190 -6.55 -1.43 15.17
N VAL A 191 -6.27 -2.02 14.01
CA VAL A 191 -6.14 -3.46 13.83
C VAL A 191 -4.83 -3.91 14.48
N PRO A 192 -4.83 -4.82 15.47
CA PRO A 192 -3.61 -5.29 16.11
C PRO A 192 -2.61 -5.89 15.12
N SER A 193 -1.32 -5.63 15.32
CA SER A 193 -0.22 -6.18 14.50
C SER A 193 -0.20 -7.72 14.46
N THR A 194 -0.75 -8.38 15.49
CA THR A 194 -0.85 -9.84 15.59
C THR A 194 -1.67 -10.44 14.45
N TYR A 195 -2.78 -9.82 14.06
CA TYR A 195 -3.57 -10.29 12.89
C TYR A 195 -2.76 -10.19 11.60
N LEU A 196 -1.90 -9.18 11.48
CA LEU A 196 -1.06 -8.97 10.32
C LEU A 196 0.10 -9.96 10.29
N ALA A 197 0.73 -10.22 11.44
CA ALA A 197 1.93 -11.05 11.53
C ALA A 197 1.67 -12.46 11.01
N ASP A 198 0.54 -13.06 11.38
CA ASP A 198 0.16 -14.39 10.91
C ASP A 198 -0.15 -14.40 9.41
N ALA A 199 -0.91 -13.41 8.94
CA ALA A 199 -1.24 -13.28 7.53
C ALA A 199 -0.01 -12.97 6.65
N TYR A 200 0.91 -12.14 7.14
CA TYR A 200 2.17 -11.78 6.49
C TYR A 200 3.10 -12.99 6.34
N ARG A 201 3.25 -13.80 7.40
CA ARG A 201 4.02 -15.06 7.34
C ARG A 201 3.41 -16.08 6.37
N SER A 202 2.09 -16.02 6.16
CA SER A 202 1.39 -16.89 5.22
C SER A 202 1.49 -16.46 3.75
N LEU A 203 2.07 -15.29 3.48
CA LEU A 203 2.22 -14.81 2.11
C LEU A 203 3.09 -15.78 1.30
N PRO A 204 2.64 -16.16 0.09
CA PRO A 204 3.39 -17.12 -0.73
C PRO A 204 4.70 -16.50 -1.24
N ALA A 205 5.61 -17.36 -1.71
CA ALA A 205 6.88 -16.91 -2.30
C ALA A 205 6.65 -16.06 -3.57
N ASP A 206 7.61 -15.20 -3.90
CA ASP A 206 7.52 -14.25 -5.03
C ASP A 206 7.23 -14.94 -6.36
N SER A 207 7.79 -16.14 -6.58
CA SER A 207 7.56 -16.95 -7.78
C SER A 207 6.10 -17.39 -7.93
N VAL A 208 5.38 -17.55 -6.82
CA VAL A 208 3.95 -17.86 -6.79
C VAL A 208 3.14 -16.57 -6.96
N ILE A 209 3.47 -15.51 -6.22
CA ILE A 209 2.80 -14.20 -6.33
C ILE A 209 2.81 -13.69 -7.78
N ALA A 210 3.95 -13.82 -8.48
CA ALA A 210 4.09 -13.42 -9.88
C ALA A 210 3.09 -14.12 -10.81
N LYS A 211 2.68 -15.35 -10.49
CA LYS A 211 1.75 -16.18 -11.28
C LYS A 211 0.32 -16.21 -10.73
N SER A 212 0.06 -15.46 -9.66
CA SER A 212 -1.25 -15.41 -9.01
C SER A 212 -2.08 -14.21 -9.48
N VAL A 213 -3.40 -14.33 -9.35
CA VAL A 213 -4.37 -13.26 -9.60
C VAL A 213 -5.16 -13.01 -8.31
N TYR A 214 -5.33 -11.74 -7.97
CA TYR A 214 -6.18 -11.34 -6.85
C TYR A 214 -7.65 -11.34 -7.28
N CYS A 215 -8.51 -11.94 -6.44
CA CYS A 215 -9.94 -11.88 -6.62
C CYS A 215 -10.55 -10.77 -5.77
N ILE A 216 -11.12 -9.75 -6.42
CA ILE A 216 -11.79 -8.64 -5.74
C ILE A 216 -12.96 -9.14 -4.89
N SER A 217 -13.68 -10.18 -5.34
CA SER A 217 -14.87 -10.70 -4.66
C SER A 217 -14.58 -11.37 -3.32
N CYS A 218 -13.55 -12.21 -3.24
CA CYS A 218 -13.21 -12.94 -2.00
C CYS A 218 -11.96 -12.42 -1.27
N GLY A 219 -11.20 -11.51 -1.88
CA GLY A 219 -10.02 -10.90 -1.27
C GLY A 219 -8.77 -11.80 -1.22
N ARG A 220 -8.73 -12.90 -1.98
CA ARG A 220 -7.62 -13.88 -1.95
C ARG A 220 -6.82 -13.91 -3.25
N LEU A 221 -5.57 -14.36 -3.14
CA LEU A 221 -4.76 -14.79 -4.28
C LEU A 221 -5.23 -16.17 -4.75
N GLY A 222 -5.42 -16.30 -6.06
CA GLY A 222 -5.71 -17.56 -6.72
C GLY A 222 -4.81 -17.81 -7.92
N LYS A 223 -5.02 -18.93 -8.60
CA LYS A 223 -4.37 -19.23 -9.88
C LYS A 223 -4.94 -18.34 -10.98
N GLN A 224 -4.12 -18.05 -12.00
CA GLN A 224 -4.61 -17.42 -13.22
C GLN A 224 -5.72 -18.25 -13.87
N GLY A 225 -6.75 -17.56 -14.35
CA GLY A 225 -7.89 -18.17 -15.01
C GLY A 225 -9.05 -17.20 -15.13
N LYS A 226 -10.09 -17.61 -15.85
CA LYS A 226 -11.35 -16.86 -15.98
C LYS A 226 -12.10 -16.80 -14.64
N TYR A 227 -12.06 -17.87 -13.87
CA TYR A 227 -12.73 -18.00 -12.58
C TYR A 227 -11.73 -18.06 -11.44
N CYS A 228 -12.09 -17.47 -10.31
CA CYS A 228 -11.30 -17.51 -9.09
C CYS A 228 -11.22 -18.94 -8.56
N SER A 229 -9.99 -19.43 -8.31
CA SER A 229 -9.76 -20.76 -7.73
C SER A 229 -10.23 -20.92 -6.28
N GLU A 230 -10.53 -19.82 -5.59
CA GLU A 230 -10.92 -19.81 -4.17
C GLU A 230 -12.43 -19.73 -3.96
N CYS A 231 -13.15 -18.97 -4.79
CA CYS A 231 -14.59 -18.74 -4.64
C CYS A 231 -15.44 -19.05 -5.88
N GLY A 232 -14.82 -19.40 -7.01
CA GLY A 232 -15.52 -19.76 -8.25
C GLY A 232 -16.13 -18.59 -9.03
N ILE A 233 -16.06 -17.36 -8.52
CA ILE A 233 -16.58 -16.17 -9.22
C ILE A 233 -15.66 -15.81 -10.39
N GLU A 234 -16.27 -15.40 -11.50
CA GLU A 234 -15.55 -14.88 -12.66
C GLU A 234 -14.75 -13.62 -12.27
N HIS A 235 -13.48 -13.57 -12.63
CA HIS A 235 -12.67 -12.39 -12.35
C HIS A 235 -13.27 -11.19 -13.10
N PRO A 236 -13.65 -10.10 -12.41
CA PRO A 236 -14.14 -8.92 -13.09
C PRO A 236 -13.04 -8.37 -13.99
N VAL A 237 -13.40 -7.98 -15.21
CA VAL A 237 -12.51 -7.18 -16.07
C VAL A 237 -12.44 -5.80 -15.44
N VAL A 238 -11.41 -5.57 -14.63
CA VAL A 238 -11.13 -4.23 -14.10
C VAL A 238 -10.18 -3.56 -15.08
N GLU A 239 -10.75 -2.82 -16.02
CA GLU A 239 -10.01 -1.80 -16.72
C GLU A 239 -9.67 -0.71 -15.69
N LEU A 240 -8.37 -0.52 -15.43
CA LEU A 240 -7.95 0.66 -14.68
C LEU A 240 -8.47 1.89 -15.42
N PRO A 241 -9.14 2.84 -14.75
CA PRO A 241 -9.54 4.07 -15.38
C PRO A 241 -8.31 4.73 -16.01
N VAL A 242 -8.38 5.01 -17.31
CA VAL A 242 -7.44 5.92 -17.97
C VAL A 242 -7.53 7.24 -17.21
N GLY A 243 -6.44 7.68 -16.59
CA GLY A 243 -6.46 8.89 -15.77
C GLY A 243 -6.40 8.69 -14.26
N LEU A 244 -5.91 7.54 -13.75
CA LEU A 244 -5.29 7.53 -12.40
C LEU A 244 -4.20 8.62 -12.29
N PHE A 245 -3.66 9.07 -13.41
CA PHE A 245 -2.84 10.26 -13.57
C PHE A 245 -3.65 11.30 -14.35
N THR A 246 -4.17 12.34 -13.70
CA THR A 246 -4.86 13.43 -14.38
C THR A 246 -3.95 14.64 -14.54
N ASP A 247 -3.70 15.00 -15.80
CA ASP A 247 -3.26 16.35 -16.16
C ASP A 247 -4.46 17.33 -16.20
N THR A 248 -5.67 16.84 -15.90
CA THR A 248 -6.96 17.57 -16.02
C THR A 248 -7.28 18.45 -14.80
N GLY A 249 -6.56 18.31 -13.68
CA GLY A 249 -6.82 19.06 -12.45
C GLY A 249 -8.07 18.63 -11.68
N ILE A 250 -8.77 17.58 -12.12
CA ILE A 250 -9.94 17.04 -11.43
C ILE A 250 -9.48 16.10 -10.31
N CYS A 251 -9.95 16.37 -9.09
CA CYS A 251 -9.67 15.53 -7.93
C CYS A 251 -10.31 14.16 -8.08
N HIS A 252 -9.52 13.10 -7.97
CA HIS A 252 -10.04 11.75 -8.06
C HIS A 252 -10.96 11.37 -6.89
N THR A 253 -10.70 11.91 -5.70
CA THR A 253 -11.45 11.63 -4.48
C THR A 253 -12.82 12.31 -4.43
N CYS A 254 -12.89 13.63 -4.66
CA CYS A 254 -14.15 14.38 -4.53
C CYS A 254 -14.68 14.96 -5.85
N LYS A 255 -14.05 14.61 -6.98
CA LYS A 255 -14.42 15.03 -8.34
C LYS A 255 -14.47 16.54 -8.60
N LYS A 256 -13.96 17.37 -7.68
CA LYS A 256 -13.88 18.83 -7.87
C LYS A 256 -12.70 19.22 -8.74
N GLN A 257 -12.89 20.24 -9.56
CA GLN A 257 -11.85 20.90 -10.32
C GLN A 257 -10.91 21.66 -9.37
N ASN A 258 -9.61 21.56 -9.62
CA ASN A 258 -8.57 22.31 -8.93
C ASN A 258 -7.77 23.13 -9.94
N ALA A 259 -6.97 24.06 -9.44
CA ALA A 259 -6.02 24.81 -10.27
C ALA A 259 -5.08 23.84 -10.99
N ALA A 260 -4.66 24.20 -12.21
CA ALA A 260 -3.81 23.35 -13.05
C ALA A 260 -2.45 23.04 -12.39
N ASP A 261 -2.02 23.87 -11.44
CA ASP A 261 -0.79 23.75 -10.66
C ASP A 261 -1.00 23.20 -9.23
N ALA A 262 -2.23 22.96 -8.78
CA ALA A 262 -2.51 22.38 -7.46
C ALA A 262 -1.94 20.95 -7.29
N HIS A 263 -1.24 20.71 -6.18
CA HIS A 263 -0.71 19.38 -5.81
C HIS A 263 -1.71 18.53 -5.01
N TYR A 264 -2.70 19.18 -4.43
CA TYR A 264 -3.72 18.59 -3.58
C TYR A 264 -5.07 19.25 -3.87
N CYS A 265 -6.14 18.53 -3.59
CA CYS A 265 -7.46 19.06 -3.79
C CYS A 265 -7.80 20.05 -2.68
N THR A 266 -8.13 21.29 -3.05
CA THR A 266 -8.50 22.34 -2.08
C THR A 266 -9.82 22.05 -1.36
N ASN A 267 -10.61 21.09 -1.84
CA ASN A 267 -11.90 20.74 -1.27
C ASN A 267 -11.87 19.59 -0.27
N CYS A 268 -11.10 18.53 -0.55
CA CYS A 268 -11.07 17.34 0.32
C CYS A 268 -9.67 16.98 0.80
N GLY A 269 -8.66 17.79 0.46
CA GLY A 269 -7.25 17.46 0.63
C GLY A 269 -6.72 16.49 -0.44
N GLY A 270 -7.56 15.64 -1.05
CA GLY A 270 -7.12 14.49 -1.86
C GLY A 270 -5.98 14.80 -2.83
N THR A 271 -4.89 14.02 -2.77
CA THR A 271 -3.69 14.24 -3.58
C THR A 271 -4.03 14.17 -5.07
N LEU A 272 -3.61 15.17 -5.84
CA LEU A 272 -3.84 15.23 -7.28
C LEU A 272 -2.70 14.48 -7.99
N LEU A 273 -3.02 13.28 -8.50
CA LEU A 273 -2.13 12.50 -9.33
C LEU A 273 -2.02 13.16 -10.70
N ARG A 274 -0.82 13.58 -11.09
CA ARG A 274 -0.44 13.99 -12.45
C ARG A 274 0.41 12.93 -13.12
N SER A 275 0.46 12.92 -14.44
CA SER A 275 1.60 12.29 -15.08
C SER A 275 2.83 13.13 -14.70
N GLN A 276 3.72 12.61 -13.84
CA GLN A 276 5.10 13.07 -13.99
C GLN A 276 5.56 12.40 -15.27
N ASN A 277 6.19 13.16 -16.16
CA ASN A 277 6.98 12.61 -17.26
C ASN A 277 7.62 11.32 -16.75
N GLN A 278 7.13 10.18 -17.25
CA GLN A 278 7.81 8.92 -17.04
C GLN A 278 9.27 9.23 -17.41
N PRO A 279 10.28 8.99 -16.55
CA PRO A 279 11.52 8.55 -17.16
C PRO A 279 11.05 7.36 -17.99
N GLU A 280 11.16 7.46 -19.31
CA GLU A 280 10.85 6.38 -20.23
C GLU A 280 11.31 5.11 -19.52
N ALA A 281 10.36 4.35 -18.99
CA ALA A 281 10.61 2.97 -18.71
C ALA A 281 10.86 2.52 -20.13
N GLU A 282 12.13 2.42 -20.50
CA GLU A 282 12.54 1.73 -21.69
C GLU A 282 11.69 0.47 -21.65
N GLU A 283 10.68 0.43 -22.50
CA GLU A 283 10.30 -0.80 -23.14
C GLU A 283 11.59 -1.24 -23.81
N LYS A 284 12.48 -1.86 -23.03
CA LYS A 284 13.20 -3.04 -23.46
C LYS A 284 12.13 -4.10 -23.69
N THR A 285 11.31 -3.86 -24.70
CA THR A 285 11.10 -4.82 -25.75
C THR A 285 12.49 -5.37 -26.02
N VAL A 286 12.76 -6.54 -25.48
CA VAL A 286 13.77 -7.40 -26.05
C VAL A 286 13.23 -7.68 -27.45
N SER A 287 13.59 -6.81 -28.38
CA SER A 287 13.52 -7.03 -29.81
C SER A 287 14.49 -8.16 -30.10
N LEU A 288 14.03 -9.39 -29.89
CA LEU A 288 14.49 -10.49 -30.70
C LEU A 288 13.98 -10.20 -32.11
N ALA A 289 14.78 -9.43 -32.85
CA ALA A 289 14.77 -9.47 -34.29
C ALA A 289 15.04 -10.93 -34.69
N ALA A 290 13.97 -11.64 -34.99
CA ALA A 290 14.01 -12.84 -35.81
C ALA A 290 13.13 -12.53 -37.01
N ASP A 291 13.77 -12.24 -38.13
CA ASP A 291 13.16 -12.33 -39.45
C ASP A 291 12.53 -13.72 -39.61
N ALA A 292 11.25 -13.84 -39.28
CA ALA A 292 10.46 -15.04 -39.51
C ALA A 292 9.55 -14.78 -40.70
N ALA A 293 9.92 -15.36 -41.85
CA ALA A 293 9.14 -15.35 -43.07
C ALA A 293 7.66 -15.72 -42.79
N LYS A 294 6.72 -14.90 -43.29
CA LYS A 294 5.29 -15.19 -43.25
C LYS A 294 5.04 -16.54 -43.93
N LYS A 295 4.69 -17.57 -43.15
CA LYS A 295 4.22 -18.87 -43.67
C LYS A 295 2.70 -19.00 -43.44
N THR A 296 1.99 -19.46 -44.46
CA THR A 296 0.54 -19.69 -44.45
C THR A 296 0.24 -21.14 -44.03
N CYS A 297 -0.79 -21.37 -43.21
CA CYS A 297 -1.22 -22.73 -42.85
C CYS A 297 -1.75 -23.46 -44.10
N GLN A 298 -1.15 -24.60 -44.47
CA GLN A 298 -1.54 -25.35 -45.67
C GLN A 298 -2.93 -25.99 -45.58
N SER A 299 -3.49 -26.16 -44.37
CA SER A 299 -4.82 -26.77 -44.19
C SER A 299 -5.98 -25.76 -44.23
N CYS A 300 -5.79 -24.54 -43.72
CA CYS A 300 -6.88 -23.56 -43.60
C CYS A 300 -6.55 -22.16 -44.12
N GLY A 301 -5.36 -21.94 -44.67
CA GLY A 301 -4.98 -20.66 -45.30
C GLY A 301 -4.74 -19.50 -44.32
N THR A 302 -4.83 -19.72 -43.01
CA THR A 302 -4.61 -18.67 -42.01
C THR A 302 -3.12 -18.32 -41.89
N GLU A 303 -2.78 -17.04 -41.86
CA GLU A 303 -1.42 -16.56 -41.60
C GLU A 303 -1.00 -16.97 -40.17
N LYS A 304 0.14 -17.67 -40.06
CA LYS A 304 0.60 -18.31 -38.83
C LYS A 304 1.03 -17.25 -37.79
N GLN A 305 0.43 -17.25 -36.60
CA GLN A 305 1.06 -16.65 -35.40
C GLN A 305 1.94 -17.70 -34.70
N ALA A 306 3.03 -17.28 -34.06
CA ALA A 306 4.06 -18.15 -33.51
C ALA A 306 3.47 -19.24 -32.58
N GLY A 307 3.65 -20.51 -32.96
CA GLY A 307 3.13 -21.68 -32.23
C GLY A 307 3.33 -23.00 -33.00
N VAL A 308 3.32 -24.13 -32.28
CA VAL A 308 3.46 -25.50 -32.83
C VAL A 308 2.19 -25.96 -33.55
N TYR A 309 1.04 -25.35 -33.23
CA TYR A 309 -0.28 -25.71 -33.75
C TYR A 309 -1.01 -24.47 -34.28
N CYS A 310 -1.82 -24.65 -35.32
CA CYS A 310 -2.63 -23.58 -35.88
C CYS A 310 -3.71 -23.16 -34.87
N SER A 311 -3.76 -21.89 -34.52
CA SER A 311 -4.76 -21.34 -33.60
C SER A 311 -6.19 -21.40 -34.13
N HIS A 312 -6.36 -21.57 -35.44
CA HIS A 312 -7.67 -21.64 -36.07
C HIS A 312 -8.20 -23.07 -36.23
N CYS A 313 -7.38 -24.01 -36.70
CA CYS A 313 -7.82 -25.38 -36.99
C CYS A 313 -7.15 -26.47 -36.14
N GLY A 314 -6.17 -26.13 -35.29
CA GLY A 314 -5.48 -27.08 -34.43
C GLY A 314 -4.46 -27.99 -35.13
N THR A 315 -4.30 -27.90 -36.46
CA THR A 315 -3.31 -28.71 -37.19
C THR A 315 -1.89 -28.37 -36.75
N LYS A 316 -1.07 -29.40 -36.52
CA LYS A 316 0.36 -29.24 -36.22
C LYS A 316 1.05 -28.62 -37.43
N LEU A 317 1.80 -27.55 -37.22
CA LEU A 317 2.44 -26.84 -38.30
C LEU A 317 3.86 -27.36 -38.44
N ASP A 318 4.16 -28.02 -39.56
CA ASP A 318 5.51 -28.52 -39.86
C ASP A 318 6.53 -27.36 -39.83
N ALA A 319 7.73 -27.66 -39.31
CA ALA A 319 8.80 -26.68 -39.06
C ALA A 319 9.22 -25.92 -40.34
#